data_AF-A0A093BVQ4-F1
#
_entry.id   AF-A0A093BVQ4-F1
#
_cell.length_a   1.000
_cell.length_b   1.000
_cell.length_c   1.000
_cell.angle_alpha   90.00
_cell.angle_beta   90.00
_cell.angle_gamma   90.00
#
_symmetry.space_group_name_H-M   'P 1'
#
loop_
_entity.id
_entity.type
_entity.pdbx_description
1 polymer ?
#
loop_
_entity_poly.entity_id
_entity_poly.type
_entity_poly.pdbx_seq_one_letter_code
_entity_poly.pdbx_strand_id
1 'polypeptide(L)'
;LQISEPNEFDIMLVMPVARLQLEECDDTGAYYYLTFKRSPKEKYLLKFLDEDGKLSAFKMLQALREIIKQEVKTIKSVEVIVKRKKAGSPAITLLIKNPPAEISVDIILTLEVQQSWPPSTQDGLKIEQWLGRKVRGEFRNKSLYLVAKQNKREKAPRGNTWRLSFSHIEKAMMNNHGSSKTCCESDGPKCCRKGCLKLLKYLLEQLKMKHTKELEKFCSYHVKTAFFHSCVMWPNDTDWLLGDLDHCFQKYLGYFLDCLQKSQLPHFFIPKYNLLSLEDKASSNFLSRQINYQLNNRFPIFQE
;
A
#
# COMPACT_ATOMS: atom_id res chain seq x y z
N LEU A 1 -8.72 -8.51 4.29
CA LEU A 1 -9.39 -7.89 3.11
C LEU A 1 -8.93 -8.57 1.81
N GLN A 2 -8.55 -9.85 1.86
CA GLN A 2 -8.51 -10.75 0.70
C GLN A 2 -9.91 -10.83 0.08
N ILE A 3 -9.99 -11.11 -1.21
CA ILE A 3 -11.23 -10.98 -2.00
C ILE A 3 -11.53 -12.25 -2.77
N SER A 4 -10.49 -12.90 -3.28
CA SER A 4 -10.53 -14.22 -3.91
C SER A 4 -9.92 -15.24 -2.94
N GLU A 5 -9.07 -16.14 -3.43
CA GLU A 5 -8.41 -17.15 -2.61
C GLU A 5 -7.34 -16.54 -1.69
N PRO A 6 -7.05 -17.16 -0.53
CA PRO A 6 -5.94 -16.77 0.33
C PRO A 6 -4.60 -17.24 -0.26
N ASN A 7 -4.29 -16.81 -1.48
CA ASN A 7 -3.12 -17.22 -2.25
C ASN A 7 -2.03 -16.12 -2.35
N GLU A 8 -2.29 -14.90 -1.88
CA GLU A 8 -1.32 -13.82 -1.83
C GLU A 8 -1.18 -13.25 -0.40
N PHE A 9 0.04 -13.20 0.11
CA PHE A 9 0.34 -12.68 1.45
C PHE A 9 1.52 -11.70 1.42
N ASP A 10 1.40 -10.60 2.16
CA ASP A 10 2.49 -9.64 2.37
C ASP A 10 3.04 -9.79 3.80
N ILE A 11 4.35 -9.96 3.93
CA ILE A 11 5.07 -10.00 5.21
C ILE A 11 6.10 -8.88 5.25
N MET A 12 5.99 -7.99 6.23
CA MET A 12 7.00 -6.96 6.48
C MET A 12 8.07 -7.51 7.42
N LEU A 13 9.30 -7.64 6.93
CA LEU A 13 10.46 -7.93 7.77
C LEU A 13 10.97 -6.60 8.34
N VAL A 14 10.57 -6.30 9.57
CA VAL A 14 10.86 -5.03 10.23
C VAL A 14 12.21 -5.09 10.93
N MET A 15 13.09 -4.16 10.58
CA MET A 15 14.40 -3.98 11.19
C MET A 15 14.47 -2.60 11.86
N PRO A 16 14.58 -2.51 13.19
CA PRO A 16 14.76 -1.24 13.87
C PRO A 16 16.10 -0.61 13.49
N VAL A 17 16.08 0.68 13.11
CA VAL A 17 17.27 1.47 12.82
C VAL A 17 17.16 2.82 13.48
N ALA A 18 18.19 3.21 14.22
CA ALA A 18 18.23 4.47 14.94
C ALA A 18 19.02 5.54 14.19
N ARG A 19 18.70 6.81 14.49
CA ARG A 19 19.52 7.98 14.13
C ARG A 19 19.76 8.14 12.62
N LEU A 20 18.73 7.87 11.82
CA LEU A 20 18.75 8.20 10.40
C LEU A 20 18.44 9.69 10.19
N GLN A 21 19.07 10.25 9.17
CA GLN A 21 18.71 11.51 8.55
C GLN A 21 18.01 11.17 7.24
N LEU A 22 16.86 11.81 7.02
CA LEU A 22 16.05 11.64 5.82
C LEU A 22 16.25 12.87 4.93
N GLU A 23 16.61 12.64 3.67
CA GLU A 23 16.72 13.64 2.62
C GLU A 23 15.69 13.32 1.55
N GLU A 24 14.80 14.26 1.21
CA GLU A 24 13.77 14.04 0.19
C GLU A 24 14.42 13.80 -1.17
N CYS A 25 14.00 12.74 -1.85
CA CYS A 25 14.51 12.38 -3.17
C CYS A 25 13.83 13.17 -4.30
N ASP A 26 12.59 13.60 -4.08
CA ASP A 26 11.77 14.34 -5.03
C ASP A 26 10.81 15.30 -4.32
N ASP A 27 10.01 16.00 -5.11
CA ASP A 27 9.01 16.96 -4.64
C ASP A 27 7.72 16.33 -4.08
N THR A 28 7.62 14.99 -4.10
CA THR A 28 6.43 14.28 -3.62
C THR A 28 6.43 14.10 -2.11
N GLY A 29 7.61 14.07 -1.50
CA GLY A 29 7.79 13.78 -0.07
C GLY A 29 7.48 12.33 0.32
N ALA A 30 7.46 11.41 -0.65
CA ALA A 30 7.23 9.98 -0.40
C ALA A 30 8.52 9.13 -0.43
N TYR A 31 9.55 9.60 -1.13
CA TYR A 31 10.82 8.90 -1.31
C TYR A 31 11.97 9.67 -0.66
N TYR A 32 12.88 8.94 -0.05
CA TYR A 32 13.98 9.49 0.75
C TYR A 32 15.30 8.77 0.46
N TYR A 33 16.38 9.53 0.45
CA TYR A 33 17.71 9.00 0.75
C TYR A 33 17.92 8.99 2.26
N LEU A 34 18.66 8.00 2.75
CA LEU A 34 18.91 7.81 4.16
C LEU A 34 20.41 7.88 4.44
N THR A 35 20.82 8.69 5.41
CA THR A 35 22.19 8.73 5.93
C THR A 35 22.17 8.53 7.43
N PHE A 36 23.25 8.01 8.01
CA PHE A 36 23.36 7.91 9.46
C PHE A 36 23.85 9.24 10.04
N LYS A 37 23.13 9.81 11.02
CA LYS A 37 23.56 11.05 11.71
C LYS A 37 24.89 10.90 12.45
N ARG A 38 25.20 9.67 12.87
CA ARG A 38 26.44 9.24 13.55
C ARG A 38 26.68 7.78 13.20
N SER A 39 27.90 7.28 13.40
CA SER A 39 28.19 5.86 13.19
C SER A 39 27.17 4.97 13.94
N PRO A 40 26.48 4.03 13.26
CA PRO A 40 25.46 3.19 13.87
C PRO A 40 26.08 2.24 14.88
N LYS A 41 25.28 1.78 15.85
CA LYS A 41 25.68 0.71 16.78
C LYS A 41 25.89 -0.58 15.99
N GLU A 42 24.97 -0.85 15.07
CA GLU A 42 24.95 -1.96 14.14
C GLU A 42 25.97 -1.73 13.01
N LYS A 43 27.26 -1.93 13.29
CA LYS A 43 28.35 -1.67 12.34
C LYS A 43 28.20 -2.43 11.01
N TYR A 44 27.51 -3.57 11.00
CA TYR A 44 27.23 -4.33 9.78
C TYR A 44 26.41 -3.54 8.76
N LEU A 45 25.66 -2.50 9.16
CA LEU A 45 24.91 -1.65 8.23
C LEU A 45 25.81 -0.78 7.36
N LEU A 46 27.04 -0.50 7.81
CA LEU A 46 28.00 0.32 7.06
C LEU A 46 28.41 -0.31 5.72
N LYS A 47 28.36 -1.64 5.60
CA LYS A 47 28.65 -2.34 4.33
C LYS A 47 27.60 -2.09 3.24
N PHE A 48 26.45 -1.54 3.61
CA PHE A 48 25.35 -1.24 2.69
C PHE A 48 25.30 0.24 2.28
N LEU A 49 26.29 1.04 2.66
CA LEU A 49 26.42 2.41 2.17
C LEU A 49 26.81 2.41 0.68
N ASP A 50 26.27 3.34 -0.08
CA ASP A 50 26.74 3.66 -1.44
C ASP A 50 27.96 4.60 -1.41
N GLU A 51 28.43 5.00 -2.60
CA GLU A 51 29.59 5.87 -2.78
C GLU A 51 29.39 7.27 -2.17
N ASP A 52 28.13 7.72 -2.04
CA ASP A 52 27.74 8.99 -1.44
C ASP A 52 27.49 8.88 0.08
N GLY A 53 27.76 7.71 0.68
CA GLY A 53 27.52 7.44 2.10
C GLY A 53 26.04 7.28 2.47
N LYS A 54 25.16 7.05 1.49
CA LYS A 54 23.72 6.81 1.67
C LYS A 54 23.44 5.32 1.85
N LEU A 55 22.53 4.97 2.76
CA LEU A 55 22.12 3.60 3.02
C LEU A 55 21.33 3.05 1.81
N SER A 56 21.95 2.13 1.06
CA SER A 56 21.40 1.63 -0.18
C SER A 56 20.30 0.58 0.05
N ALA A 57 19.07 0.94 -0.30
CA ALA A 57 17.94 0.01 -0.37
C ALA A 57 18.25 -1.20 -1.27
N PHE A 58 18.86 -0.97 -2.43
CA PHE A 58 19.25 -2.03 -3.36
C PHE A 58 20.25 -3.02 -2.75
N LYS A 59 21.35 -2.54 -2.14
CA LYS A 59 22.38 -3.43 -1.55
C LYS A 59 21.78 -4.28 -0.43
N MET A 60 20.97 -3.68 0.43
CA MET A 60 20.30 -4.40 1.52
C MET A 60 19.29 -5.43 1.02
N LEU A 61 18.43 -5.04 0.07
CA LEU A 61 17.42 -5.95 -0.50
C LEU A 61 18.09 -7.11 -1.25
N GLN A 62 19.19 -6.84 -1.95
CA GLN A 62 19.97 -7.87 -2.63
C GLN A 62 20.60 -8.85 -1.63
N ALA A 63 21.20 -8.36 -0.54
CA ALA A 63 21.75 -9.22 0.50
C ALA A 63 20.67 -10.09 1.16
N LEU A 64 19.52 -9.50 1.50
CA LEU A 64 18.39 -10.25 2.05
C LEU A 64 17.90 -11.32 1.06
N ARG A 65 17.81 -11.00 -0.23
CA ARG A 65 17.40 -11.95 -1.26
C ARG A 65 18.34 -13.13 -1.38
N GLU A 66 19.65 -12.91 -1.31
CA GLU A 66 20.62 -14.01 -1.34
C GLU A 66 20.55 -14.87 -0.08
N ILE A 67 20.36 -14.28 1.11
CA ILE A 67 20.10 -15.05 2.34
C ILE A 67 18.86 -15.92 2.17
N ILE A 68 17.71 -15.33 1.77
CA ILE A 68 16.45 -16.07 1.58
C ILE A 68 16.62 -17.21 0.57
N LYS A 69 17.34 -16.99 -0.53
CA LYS A 69 17.63 -18.05 -1.51
C LYS A 69 18.43 -19.22 -0.92
N GLN A 70 19.36 -18.96 0.00
CA GLN A 70 20.10 -20.05 0.66
C GLN A 70 19.22 -20.77 1.66
N GLU A 71 18.47 -20.03 2.49
CA GLU A 71 17.57 -20.62 3.48
C GLU A 71 16.47 -21.47 2.84
N VAL A 72 15.87 -21.00 1.74
CA VAL A 72 14.85 -21.74 0.99
C VAL A 72 15.34 -23.11 0.51
N LYS A 73 16.64 -23.27 0.19
CA LYS A 73 17.19 -24.58 -0.21
C LYS A 73 17.22 -25.61 0.93
N THR A 74 17.17 -25.15 2.17
CA THR A 74 17.18 -26.02 3.36
C THR A 74 15.79 -26.58 3.68
N ILE A 75 14.72 -25.93 3.17
CA ILE A 75 13.34 -26.35 3.35
C ILE A 75 13.07 -27.58 2.49
N LYS A 76 12.75 -28.72 3.12
CA LYS A 76 12.47 -30.01 2.45
C LYS A 76 11.00 -30.41 2.46
N SER A 77 10.19 -29.82 3.33
CA SER A 77 8.79 -30.21 3.55
C SER A 77 7.84 -29.76 2.45
N VAL A 78 8.23 -28.73 1.68
CA VAL A 78 7.41 -28.12 0.62
C VAL A 78 8.33 -27.46 -0.39
N GLU A 79 7.93 -27.48 -1.68
CA GLU A 79 8.66 -26.78 -2.73
C GLU A 79 8.42 -25.27 -2.62
N VAL A 80 9.50 -24.53 -2.33
CA VAL A 80 9.48 -23.07 -2.23
C VAL A 80 10.44 -22.49 -3.27
N ILE A 81 9.95 -21.57 -4.09
CA ILE A 81 10.71 -20.92 -5.17
C ILE A 81 10.79 -19.42 -4.92
N VAL A 82 11.98 -18.84 -4.98
CA VAL A 82 12.14 -17.37 -4.98
C VAL A 82 11.91 -16.86 -6.40
N LYS A 83 10.77 -16.19 -6.68
CA LYS A 83 10.45 -15.65 -8.01
C LYS A 83 11.51 -14.65 -8.48
N ARG A 84 11.69 -14.51 -9.80
CA ARG A 84 12.64 -13.56 -10.41
C ARG A 84 12.40 -12.13 -9.90
N LYS A 85 13.49 -11.36 -9.78
CA LYS A 85 13.43 -9.96 -9.33
C LYS A 85 12.63 -9.13 -10.35
N LYS A 86 11.55 -8.50 -9.88
CA LYS A 86 10.81 -7.50 -10.65
C LYS A 86 11.45 -6.13 -10.45
N ALA A 87 11.79 -5.43 -11.53
CA ALA A 87 12.43 -4.12 -11.47
C ALA A 87 11.57 -3.12 -10.66
N GLY A 88 12.19 -2.43 -9.70
CA GLY A 88 11.54 -1.45 -8.83
C GLY A 88 10.55 -2.02 -7.80
N SER A 89 10.39 -3.34 -7.70
CA SER A 89 9.60 -3.97 -6.63
C SER A 89 10.39 -4.00 -5.32
N PRO A 90 9.78 -3.60 -4.18
CA PRO A 90 10.41 -3.73 -2.87
C PRO A 90 10.32 -5.15 -2.28
N ALA A 91 9.55 -6.03 -2.90
CA ALA A 91 9.26 -7.36 -2.37
C ALA A 91 10.19 -8.43 -2.93
N ILE A 92 10.53 -9.41 -2.08
CA ILE A 92 11.11 -10.69 -2.45
C ILE A 92 9.96 -11.69 -2.41
N THR A 93 9.41 -12.01 -3.59
CA THR A 93 8.27 -12.93 -3.70
C THR A 93 8.72 -14.38 -3.65
N LEU A 94 8.18 -15.13 -2.71
CA LEU A 94 8.23 -16.59 -2.63
C LEU A 94 7.00 -17.18 -3.29
N LEU A 95 7.17 -18.28 -4.01
CA LEU A 95 6.10 -19.14 -4.50
C LEU A 95 6.20 -20.46 -3.75
N ILE A 96 5.22 -20.72 -2.90
CA ILE A 96 5.08 -21.94 -2.13
C ILE A 96 4.12 -22.83 -2.91
N LYS A 97 4.63 -23.91 -3.49
CA LYS A 97 3.81 -24.89 -4.19
C LYS A 97 3.28 -25.88 -3.16
N ASN A 98 2.03 -25.69 -2.76
CA ASN A 98 1.37 -26.55 -1.77
C ASN A 98 0.01 -26.99 -2.32
N PRO A 99 -0.10 -28.18 -2.95
CA PRO A 99 -1.37 -28.67 -3.48
C PRO A 99 -2.51 -28.56 -2.46
N PRO A 100 -3.71 -28.07 -2.84
CA PRO A 100 -4.18 -27.87 -4.22
C PRO A 100 -3.89 -26.47 -4.83
N ALA A 101 -3.28 -25.52 -4.11
CA ALA A 101 -3.12 -24.14 -4.57
C ALA A 101 -1.71 -23.57 -4.37
N GLU A 102 -1.24 -22.77 -5.31
CA GLU A 102 0.03 -22.05 -5.14
C GLU A 102 -0.18 -20.81 -4.27
N ILE A 103 0.74 -20.59 -3.31
CA ILE A 103 0.73 -19.43 -2.43
C ILE A 103 1.91 -18.53 -2.78
N SER A 104 1.64 -17.26 -3.08
CA SER A 104 2.63 -16.20 -3.26
C SER A 104 2.81 -15.42 -1.94
N VAL A 105 4.04 -15.33 -1.45
CA VAL A 105 4.37 -14.57 -0.22
C VAL A 105 5.41 -13.49 -0.55
N ASP A 106 5.03 -12.24 -0.42
CA ASP A 106 5.89 -11.08 -0.61
C ASP A 106 6.58 -10.71 0.70
N ILE A 107 7.90 -10.92 0.77
CA ILE A 107 8.72 -10.46 1.90
C ILE A 107 9.23 -9.06 1.61
N ILE A 108 8.85 -8.10 2.44
CA ILE A 108 9.15 -6.67 2.28
C ILE A 108 10.12 -6.21 3.37
N LEU A 109 11.37 -5.92 2.98
CA LEU A 109 12.33 -5.31 3.89
C LEU A 109 11.84 -3.92 4.31
N THR A 110 11.70 -3.72 5.62
CA THR A 110 11.19 -2.49 6.20
C THR A 110 12.12 -2.01 7.31
N LEU A 111 12.53 -0.75 7.28
CA LEU A 111 13.19 -0.10 8.40
C LEU A 111 12.14 0.53 9.31
N GLU A 112 12.23 0.26 10.59
CA GLU A 112 11.49 1.00 11.62
C GLU A 112 12.41 2.04 12.24
N VAL A 113 12.00 3.31 12.20
CA VAL A 113 12.79 4.44 12.70
C VAL A 113 11.99 5.17 13.77
N GLN A 114 12.54 5.21 14.98
CA GLN A 114 12.00 6.03 16.07
C GLN A 114 12.34 7.50 15.83
N GLN A 115 11.46 8.18 15.10
CA GLN A 115 11.49 9.62 14.89
C GLN A 115 10.09 10.10 14.49
N SER A 116 9.85 11.41 14.59
CA SER A 116 8.64 12.03 14.07
C SER A 116 8.49 11.79 12.57
N TRP A 117 7.24 11.69 12.11
CA TRP A 117 6.95 11.59 10.69
C TRP A 117 7.44 12.84 9.93
N PRO A 118 7.86 12.70 8.66
CA PRO A 118 8.36 13.83 7.88
C PRO A 118 7.32 14.94 7.68
N PRO A 119 7.75 16.20 7.47
CA PRO A 119 6.86 17.33 7.22
C PRO A 119 5.89 17.13 6.04
N SER A 120 6.29 16.35 5.03
CA SER A 120 5.44 15.97 3.89
C SER A 120 4.11 15.29 4.29
N THR A 121 4.05 14.75 5.51
CA THR A 121 2.87 14.08 6.06
C THR A 121 1.96 14.97 6.89
N GLN A 122 2.35 16.23 7.15
CA GLN A 122 1.71 17.08 8.16
C GLN A 122 0.22 17.30 7.89
N ASP A 123 -0.12 17.55 6.63
CA ASP A 123 -1.49 17.79 6.16
C ASP A 123 -2.21 16.51 5.70
N GLY A 124 -1.57 15.34 5.88
CA GLY A 124 -2.16 14.03 5.62
C GLY A 124 -2.92 13.48 6.83
N LEU A 125 -3.48 12.27 6.65
CA LEU A 125 -4.21 11.54 7.69
C LEU A 125 -5.34 12.39 8.29
N LYS A 126 -6.23 12.90 7.43
CA LYS A 126 -7.34 13.82 7.80
C LYS A 126 -8.53 13.08 8.42
N ILE A 127 -8.28 12.32 9.49
CA ILE A 127 -9.27 11.43 10.13
C ILE A 127 -9.97 12.09 11.32
N GLU A 128 -9.79 13.39 11.56
CA GLU A 128 -10.31 14.09 12.73
C GLU A 128 -11.83 13.99 12.86
N GLN A 129 -12.55 14.04 11.73
CA GLN A 129 -14.01 13.92 11.68
C GLN A 129 -14.50 12.47 11.59
N TRP A 130 -13.61 11.51 11.33
CA TRP A 130 -13.96 10.10 11.18
C TRP A 130 -13.58 9.28 12.42
N LEU A 131 -12.29 9.22 12.76
CA LEU A 131 -11.76 8.44 13.89
C LEU A 131 -11.37 9.33 15.08
N GLY A 132 -11.43 10.65 14.93
CA GLY A 132 -11.17 11.62 16.00
C GLY A 132 -9.71 12.10 16.07
N ARG A 133 -9.55 13.29 16.66
CA ARG A 133 -8.23 13.94 16.85
C ARG A 133 -7.27 13.12 17.72
N LYS A 134 -7.80 12.44 18.74
CA LYS A 134 -7.00 11.62 19.67
C LYS A 134 -6.32 10.46 18.92
N VAL A 135 -7.09 9.70 18.13
CA VAL A 135 -6.58 8.59 17.32
C VAL A 135 -5.55 9.08 16.30
N ARG A 136 -5.79 10.24 15.66
CA ARG A 136 -4.79 10.86 14.78
C ARG A 136 -3.47 11.15 15.49
N GLY A 137 -3.52 11.72 16.69
CA GLY A 137 -2.33 11.99 17.51
C GLY A 137 -1.59 10.69 17.86
N GLU A 138 -2.30 9.67 18.30
CA GLU A 138 -1.74 8.35 18.61
C GLU A 138 -1.04 7.71 17.40
N PHE A 139 -1.65 7.79 16.20
CA PHE A 139 -1.05 7.28 14.97
C PHE A 139 0.22 8.04 14.58
N ARG A 140 0.21 9.37 14.64
CA ARG A 140 1.40 10.19 14.30
C ARG A 140 2.57 10.02 15.28
N ASN A 141 2.29 9.53 16.50
CA ASN A 141 3.30 9.20 17.50
C ASN A 141 3.92 7.80 17.32
N LYS A 142 3.42 6.98 16.37
CA LYS A 142 4.02 5.69 16.03
C LYS A 142 5.28 5.87 15.19
N SER A 143 6.17 4.88 15.25
CA SER A 143 7.43 4.86 14.49
C SER A 143 7.21 5.02 12.98
N LEU A 144 8.21 5.60 12.33
CA LEU A 144 8.25 5.76 10.89
C LEU A 144 8.71 4.46 10.21
N TYR A 145 8.01 4.00 9.18
CA TYR A 145 8.37 2.79 8.45
C TYR A 145 8.83 3.16 7.02
N LEU A 146 9.95 2.61 6.58
CA LEU A 146 10.57 2.84 5.27
C LEU A 146 10.79 1.51 4.55
N VAL A 147 10.27 1.38 3.33
CA VAL A 147 10.43 0.17 2.51
C VAL A 147 11.45 0.39 1.39
N ALA A 148 12.20 -0.65 1.04
CA ALA A 148 13.24 -0.64 0.02
C ALA A 148 12.66 -0.51 -1.41
N LYS A 149 12.04 0.63 -1.73
CA LYS A 149 11.36 0.89 -3.01
C LYS A 149 12.02 2.03 -3.76
N GLN A 150 12.47 1.69 -4.97
CA GLN A 150 13.06 2.64 -5.89
C GLN A 150 12.05 3.69 -6.38
N ASN A 151 12.49 4.95 -6.39
CA ASN A 151 11.80 6.04 -7.08
C ASN A 151 12.04 5.94 -8.59
N LYS A 152 10.96 5.79 -9.36
CA LYS A 152 11.03 5.71 -10.83
C LYS A 152 11.19 7.07 -11.52
N ARG A 153 11.00 8.18 -10.79
CA ARG A 153 11.14 9.55 -11.32
C ARG A 153 12.60 10.03 -11.34
N GLU A 154 13.52 9.29 -10.73
CA GLU A 154 14.94 9.61 -10.80
C GLU A 154 15.45 9.50 -12.24
N LYS A 155 16.09 10.57 -12.74
CA LYS A 155 16.75 10.59 -14.06
C LYS A 155 17.82 9.49 -14.19
N ALA A 156 18.49 9.16 -13.09
CA ALA A 156 19.44 8.06 -12.99
C ALA A 156 18.98 7.11 -11.88
N PRO A 157 18.41 5.93 -12.22
CA PRO A 157 17.92 4.96 -11.24
C PRO A 157 19.09 4.37 -10.43
N ARG A 158 19.47 5.00 -9.32
CA ARG A 158 20.56 4.51 -8.44
C ARG A 158 20.11 3.38 -7.51
N GLY A 159 18.79 3.12 -7.41
CA GLY A 159 18.24 2.04 -6.57
C GLY A 159 18.40 2.27 -5.06
N ASN A 160 18.82 3.47 -4.65
CA ASN A 160 19.22 3.80 -3.28
C ASN A 160 18.13 4.54 -2.49
N THR A 161 16.91 4.58 -3.02
CA THR A 161 15.79 5.27 -2.40
C THR A 161 14.93 4.34 -1.55
N TRP A 162 14.39 4.92 -0.49
CA TRP A 162 13.45 4.30 0.42
C TRP A 162 12.13 5.05 0.33
N ARG A 163 11.00 4.34 0.39
CA ARG A 163 9.68 4.95 0.38
C ARG A 163 9.03 4.85 1.75
N LEU A 164 8.34 5.90 2.18
CA LEU A 164 7.47 5.83 3.34
C LEU A 164 6.43 4.70 3.20
N SER A 165 6.14 4.07 4.34
CA SER A 165 5.10 3.05 4.45
C SER A 165 4.27 3.29 5.70
N PHE A 166 2.95 3.25 5.55
CA PHE A 166 1.99 3.41 6.64
C PHE A 166 1.15 2.16 6.83
N SER A 167 1.60 1.00 6.32
CA SER A 167 0.81 -0.24 6.34
C SER A 167 0.34 -0.65 7.74
N HIS A 168 1.11 -0.36 8.78
CA HIS A 168 0.72 -0.61 10.17
C HIS A 168 -0.44 0.30 10.62
N ILE A 169 -0.44 1.58 10.22
CA ILE A 169 -1.55 2.52 10.50
C ILE A 169 -2.77 2.19 9.66
N GLU A 170 -2.58 1.88 8.37
CA GLU A 170 -3.67 1.44 7.49
C GLU A 170 -4.36 0.20 8.06
N LYS A 171 -3.60 -0.76 8.58
CA LYS A 171 -4.15 -1.95 9.26
C LYS A 171 -4.95 -1.56 10.50
N ALA A 172 -4.44 -0.64 11.32
CA ALA A 172 -5.16 -0.14 12.50
C ALA A 172 -6.48 0.56 12.12
N MET A 173 -6.47 1.39 11.08
CA MET A 173 -7.69 2.04 10.55
C MET A 173 -8.67 1.02 9.98
N MET A 174 -8.20 0.02 9.23
CA MET A 174 -9.08 -1.04 8.71
C MET A 174 -9.71 -1.86 9.83
N ASN A 175 -9.01 -2.07 10.94
CA ASN A 175 -9.57 -2.77 12.09
C ASN A 175 -10.57 -1.89 12.84
N ASN A 176 -10.25 -0.61 13.04
CA ASN A 176 -11.06 0.37 13.78
C ASN A 176 -11.62 1.42 12.82
N HIS A 177 -12.58 1.00 11.98
CA HIS A 177 -13.03 1.77 10.82
C HIS A 177 -14.36 2.49 11.04
N GLY A 178 -15.03 2.28 12.17
CA GLY A 178 -16.26 2.99 12.51
C GLY A 178 -15.99 4.33 13.18
N SER A 179 -16.96 5.24 13.08
CA SER A 179 -16.98 6.43 13.93
C SER A 179 -17.37 6.09 15.37
N SER A 180 -18.22 5.06 15.55
CA SER A 180 -18.44 4.43 16.85
C SER A 180 -17.36 3.39 17.15
N LYS A 181 -17.07 3.21 18.44
CA LYS A 181 -16.10 2.19 18.89
C LYS A 181 -16.60 0.76 18.68
N THR A 182 -17.92 0.57 18.66
CA THR A 182 -18.56 -0.76 18.58
C THR A 182 -18.85 -1.19 17.13
N CYS A 183 -18.54 -0.38 16.11
CA CYS A 183 -18.80 -0.71 14.72
C CYS A 183 -18.19 -2.05 14.31
N CYS A 184 -19.04 -2.97 13.86
CA CYS A 184 -18.68 -4.34 13.48
C CYS A 184 -18.11 -5.24 14.60
N GLU A 185 -18.13 -4.82 15.87
CA GLU A 185 -17.87 -5.71 17.01
C GLU A 185 -19.01 -6.74 17.17
N SER A 186 -18.83 -7.75 18.03
CA SER A 186 -19.80 -8.85 18.18
C SER A 186 -21.22 -8.37 18.46
N ASP A 187 -21.36 -7.42 19.41
CA ASP A 187 -22.66 -6.87 19.85
C ASP A 187 -22.96 -5.49 19.23
N GLY A 188 -22.13 -5.04 18.29
CA GLY A 188 -22.27 -3.73 17.66
C GLY A 188 -22.94 -3.76 16.29
N PRO A 189 -23.42 -2.61 15.80
CA PRO A 189 -24.02 -2.52 14.48
C PRO A 189 -23.01 -2.89 13.40
N LYS A 190 -23.44 -3.66 12.41
CA LYS A 190 -22.63 -3.99 11.24
C LYS A 190 -22.69 -2.87 10.20
N CYS A 191 -21.58 -2.63 9.51
CA CYS A 191 -21.51 -1.68 8.39
C CYS A 191 -21.00 -2.36 7.12
N CYS A 192 -21.19 -1.71 5.97
CA CYS A 192 -20.76 -2.22 4.67
C CYS A 192 -19.39 -1.72 4.20
N ARG A 193 -18.67 -0.86 4.95
CA ARG A 193 -17.37 -0.26 4.55
C ARG A 193 -16.38 -1.28 3.96
N LYS A 194 -16.12 -2.37 4.69
CA LYS A 194 -15.21 -3.43 4.23
C LYS A 194 -15.77 -4.20 3.03
N GLY A 195 -17.08 -4.34 2.94
CA GLY A 195 -17.78 -4.93 1.79
C GLY A 195 -17.56 -4.11 0.52
N CYS A 196 -17.81 -2.79 0.57
CA CYS A 196 -17.57 -1.88 -0.54
C CYS A 196 -16.11 -1.91 -1.01
N LEU A 197 -15.14 -1.90 -0.07
CA LEU A 197 -13.72 -2.01 -0.41
C LEU A 197 -13.39 -3.34 -1.11
N LYS A 198 -13.95 -4.46 -0.62
CA LYS A 198 -13.76 -5.78 -1.26
C LYS A 198 -14.32 -5.79 -2.67
N LEU A 199 -15.54 -5.29 -2.88
CA LEU A 199 -16.17 -5.24 -4.19
C LEU A 199 -15.35 -4.43 -5.20
N LEU A 200 -14.87 -3.23 -4.84
CA LEU A 200 -14.10 -2.42 -5.80
C LEU A 200 -12.74 -3.03 -6.09
N LYS A 201 -12.09 -3.60 -5.09
CA LYS A 201 -10.83 -4.29 -5.31
C LYS A 201 -11.04 -5.52 -6.20
N TYR A 202 -12.13 -6.28 -6.04
CA TYR A 202 -12.47 -7.42 -6.91
C TYR A 202 -12.69 -6.96 -8.35
N LEU A 203 -13.50 -5.91 -8.52
CA LEU A 203 -13.76 -5.31 -9.82
C LEU A 203 -12.46 -4.91 -10.53
N LEU A 204 -11.56 -4.23 -9.80
CA LEU A 204 -10.26 -3.84 -10.35
C LEU A 204 -9.39 -5.05 -10.70
N GLU A 205 -9.38 -6.08 -9.86
CA GLU A 205 -8.61 -7.32 -10.09
C GLU A 205 -9.08 -8.02 -11.36
N GLN A 206 -10.39 -8.25 -11.50
CA GLN A 206 -10.97 -8.88 -12.69
C GLN A 206 -10.74 -8.06 -13.96
N LEU A 207 -10.91 -6.74 -13.89
CA LEU A 207 -10.61 -5.86 -15.04
C LEU A 207 -9.12 -5.91 -15.41
N LYS A 208 -8.22 -5.96 -14.43
CA LYS A 208 -6.78 -6.11 -14.69
C LYS A 208 -6.43 -7.45 -15.31
N MET A 209 -7.11 -8.53 -14.93
CA MET A 209 -6.92 -9.85 -15.55
C MET A 209 -7.30 -9.79 -17.04
N LYS A 210 -8.45 -9.18 -17.38
CA LYS A 210 -8.89 -9.00 -18.77
C LYS A 210 -8.04 -8.02 -19.58
N HIS A 211 -7.60 -6.93 -18.96
CA HIS A 211 -6.91 -5.80 -19.62
C HIS A 211 -5.53 -5.56 -18.98
N THR A 212 -4.69 -6.60 -18.97
CA THR A 212 -3.44 -6.61 -18.22
C THR A 212 -2.48 -5.48 -18.63
N LYS A 213 -2.38 -5.17 -19.93
CA LYS A 213 -1.45 -4.15 -20.44
C LYS A 213 -1.94 -2.75 -20.13
N GLU A 214 -3.21 -2.48 -20.43
CA GLU A 214 -3.84 -1.17 -20.28
C GLU A 214 -3.95 -0.74 -18.81
N LEU A 215 -4.13 -1.73 -17.92
CA LEU A 215 -4.35 -1.53 -16.49
C LEU A 215 -3.16 -1.94 -15.62
N GLU A 216 -1.97 -2.18 -16.18
CA GLU A 216 -0.80 -2.66 -15.42
C GLU A 216 -0.47 -1.75 -14.22
N LYS A 217 -0.58 -0.43 -14.43
CA LYS A 217 -0.21 0.60 -13.45
C LYS A 217 -1.14 0.69 -12.24
N PHE A 218 -2.39 0.25 -12.38
CA PHE A 218 -3.34 0.24 -11.26
C PHE A 218 -3.05 -0.92 -10.32
N CYS A 219 -3.40 -0.75 -9.06
CA CYS A 219 -3.25 -1.78 -8.04
C CYS A 219 -4.24 -1.53 -6.91
N SER A 220 -4.39 -2.53 -6.04
CA SER A 220 -5.29 -2.48 -4.88
C SER A 220 -5.05 -1.29 -3.96
N TYR A 221 -3.86 -0.68 -3.99
CA TYR A 221 -3.55 0.51 -3.20
C TYR A 221 -4.34 1.74 -3.65
N HIS A 222 -4.57 1.94 -4.95
CA HIS A 222 -5.38 3.06 -5.46
C HIS A 222 -6.81 2.99 -4.90
N VAL A 223 -7.40 1.80 -4.96
CA VAL A 223 -8.73 1.51 -4.43
C VAL A 223 -8.76 1.75 -2.92
N LYS A 224 -7.78 1.23 -2.17
CA LYS A 224 -7.67 1.46 -0.71
C LYS A 224 -7.52 2.95 -0.36
N THR A 225 -6.70 3.71 -1.08
CA THR A 225 -6.53 5.14 -0.85
C THR A 225 -7.85 5.89 -1.11
N ALA A 226 -8.55 5.57 -2.19
CA ALA A 226 -9.85 6.16 -2.48
C ALA A 226 -10.89 5.81 -1.40
N PHE A 227 -10.83 4.60 -0.85
CA PHE A 227 -11.69 4.17 0.25
C PHE A 227 -11.43 4.98 1.53
N PHE A 228 -10.18 5.26 1.88
CA PHE A 228 -9.89 6.09 3.05
C PHE A 228 -10.39 7.52 2.90
N HIS A 229 -10.25 8.13 1.71
CA HIS A 229 -10.86 9.43 1.44
C HIS A 229 -12.40 9.37 1.51
N SER A 230 -13.01 8.30 1.01
CA SER A 230 -14.46 8.04 1.12
C SER A 230 -14.93 7.94 2.57
N CYS A 231 -14.18 7.27 3.44
CA CYS A 231 -14.49 7.20 4.87
C CYS A 231 -14.37 8.57 5.57
N VAL A 232 -13.50 9.46 5.08
CA VAL A 232 -13.41 10.84 5.61
C VAL A 232 -14.58 11.70 5.12
N MET A 233 -15.00 11.55 3.86
CA MET A 233 -16.16 12.29 3.32
C MET A 233 -17.48 11.83 3.95
N TRP A 234 -17.57 10.55 4.30
CA TRP A 234 -18.76 9.94 4.90
C TRP A 234 -18.37 9.23 6.21
N PRO A 235 -18.13 10.01 7.27
CA PRO A 235 -17.51 9.51 8.49
C PRO A 235 -18.45 8.65 9.33
N ASN A 236 -19.76 8.83 9.26
CA ASN A 236 -20.69 8.22 10.20
C ASN A 236 -20.97 6.77 9.84
N ASP A 237 -21.18 5.92 10.85
CA ASP A 237 -21.54 4.52 10.61
C ASP A 237 -22.88 4.37 9.87
N THR A 238 -23.78 5.32 10.03
CA THR A 238 -25.05 5.43 9.29
C THR A 238 -24.87 5.79 7.81
N ASP A 239 -23.70 6.31 7.40
CA ASP A 239 -23.41 6.52 5.98
C ASP A 239 -23.05 5.20 5.26
N TRP A 240 -22.85 4.13 6.02
CA TRP A 240 -22.38 2.82 5.57
C TRP A 240 -23.21 1.68 6.15
N LEU A 241 -24.53 1.85 6.23
CA LEU A 241 -25.42 0.80 6.74
C LEU A 241 -25.27 -0.49 5.92
N LEU A 242 -25.33 -1.63 6.60
CA LEU A 242 -25.17 -2.93 5.93
C LEU A 242 -26.26 -3.16 4.86
N GLY A 243 -27.48 -2.70 5.12
CA GLY A 243 -28.62 -2.82 4.19
C GLY A 243 -28.47 -1.99 2.90
N ASP A 244 -27.61 -0.96 2.92
CA ASP A 244 -27.42 -0.01 1.80
C ASP A 244 -26.13 -0.31 1.01
N LEU A 245 -25.66 -1.57 1.03
CA LEU A 245 -24.39 -1.96 0.42
C LEU A 245 -24.27 -1.50 -1.05
N ASP A 246 -25.35 -1.63 -1.82
CA ASP A 246 -25.41 -1.22 -3.22
C ASP A 246 -25.23 0.29 -3.38
N HIS A 247 -25.96 1.09 -2.61
CA HIS A 247 -25.85 2.54 -2.60
C HIS A 247 -24.46 3.00 -2.15
N CYS A 248 -23.95 2.46 -1.04
CA CYS A 248 -22.63 2.78 -0.51
C CYS A 248 -21.52 2.39 -1.49
N PHE A 249 -21.65 1.24 -2.17
CA PHE A 249 -20.71 0.82 -3.19
C PHE A 249 -20.74 1.75 -4.41
N GLN A 250 -21.92 2.13 -4.91
CA GLN A 250 -22.03 3.08 -6.03
C GLN A 250 -21.46 4.46 -5.68
N LYS A 251 -21.71 4.96 -4.46
CA LYS A 251 -21.16 6.23 -3.97
C LYS A 251 -19.62 6.21 -3.93
N TYR A 252 -19.05 5.13 -3.40
CA TYR A 252 -17.61 4.90 -3.37
C TYR A 252 -17.03 4.74 -4.78
N LEU A 253 -17.69 3.99 -5.66
CA LEU A 253 -17.29 3.83 -7.06
C LEU A 253 -17.30 5.16 -7.81
N GLY A 254 -18.34 5.98 -7.59
CA GLY A 254 -18.47 7.32 -8.15
C GLY A 254 -17.30 8.23 -7.74
N TYR A 255 -16.90 8.19 -6.47
CA TYR A 255 -15.70 8.91 -6.03
C TYR A 255 -14.43 8.42 -6.72
N PHE A 256 -14.24 7.10 -6.86
CA PHE A 256 -13.08 6.57 -7.57
C PHE A 256 -13.07 6.95 -9.06
N LEU A 257 -14.24 6.96 -9.72
CA LEU A 257 -14.40 7.44 -11.09
C LEU A 257 -14.03 8.92 -11.23
N ASP A 258 -14.45 9.77 -10.30
CA ASP A 258 -14.10 11.19 -10.27
C ASP A 258 -12.58 11.39 -10.14
N CYS A 259 -11.93 10.62 -9.26
CA CYS A 259 -10.47 10.59 -9.15
C CYS A 259 -9.78 10.23 -10.47
N LEU A 260 -10.28 9.21 -11.20
CA LEU A 260 -9.74 8.80 -12.50
C LEU A 260 -9.91 9.91 -13.55
N GLN A 261 -11.09 10.51 -13.64
CA GLN A 261 -11.40 11.59 -14.60
C GLN A 261 -10.53 12.83 -14.36
N LYS A 262 -10.35 13.23 -13.09
CA LYS A 262 -9.50 14.35 -12.70
C LYS A 262 -8.01 14.02 -12.70
N SER A 263 -7.65 12.74 -12.85
CA SER A 263 -6.28 12.25 -12.65
C SER A 263 -5.71 12.72 -11.30
N GLN A 264 -6.53 12.62 -10.25
CA GLN A 264 -6.21 13.13 -8.93
C GLN A 264 -6.67 12.16 -7.84
N LEU A 265 -5.69 11.48 -7.24
CA LEU A 265 -5.85 10.66 -6.05
C LEU A 265 -4.65 10.90 -5.12
N PRO A 266 -4.68 11.95 -4.29
CA PRO A 266 -3.62 12.24 -3.34
C PRO A 266 -3.41 11.06 -2.38
N HIS A 267 -2.16 10.71 -2.11
CA HIS A 267 -1.82 9.71 -1.12
C HIS A 267 -2.37 10.13 0.24
N PHE A 268 -3.07 9.23 0.93
CA PHE A 268 -3.84 9.57 2.13
C PHE A 268 -3.00 10.19 3.26
N PHE A 269 -1.74 9.77 3.38
CA PHE A 269 -0.79 10.28 4.37
C PHE A 269 0.14 11.37 3.85
N ILE A 270 0.25 11.55 2.53
CA ILE A 270 1.24 12.45 1.89
C ILE A 270 0.52 13.24 0.80
N PRO A 271 -0.16 14.35 1.12
CA PRO A 271 -1.08 15.00 0.19
C PRO A 271 -0.44 15.46 -1.14
N LYS A 272 0.86 15.80 -1.12
CA LYS A 272 1.61 16.19 -2.33
C LYS A 272 1.86 15.03 -3.29
N TYR A 273 1.83 13.78 -2.80
CA TYR A 273 2.08 12.61 -3.62
C TYR A 273 0.78 12.13 -4.29
N ASN A 274 0.52 12.59 -5.51
CA ASN A 274 -0.61 12.11 -6.30
C ASN A 274 -0.32 10.70 -6.88
N LEU A 275 -1.22 9.74 -6.60
CA LEU A 275 -1.11 8.36 -7.08
C LEU A 275 -1.58 8.17 -8.53
N LEU A 276 -2.41 9.08 -9.04
CA LEU A 276 -2.85 9.08 -10.44
C LEU A 276 -2.10 10.18 -11.19
N SER A 277 -1.08 9.85 -11.96
CA SER A 277 -0.30 10.87 -12.67
C SER A 277 -0.98 11.29 -13.99
N LEU A 278 -0.67 12.49 -14.49
CA LEU A 278 -1.12 12.93 -15.82
C LEU A 278 -0.57 12.04 -16.94
N GLU A 279 0.61 11.44 -16.75
CA GLU A 279 1.19 10.45 -17.68
C GLU A 279 0.33 9.18 -17.78
N ASP A 280 -0.52 8.93 -16.79
CA ASP A 280 -1.42 7.78 -16.72
C ASP A 280 -2.83 8.10 -17.22
N LYS A 281 -3.08 9.32 -17.72
CA LYS A 281 -4.43 9.78 -18.10
C LYS A 281 -5.11 8.87 -19.12
N ALA A 282 -4.37 8.31 -20.07
CA ALA A 282 -4.90 7.34 -21.03
C ALA A 282 -5.40 6.05 -20.35
N SER A 283 -4.58 5.47 -19.46
CA SER A 283 -4.96 4.30 -18.65
C SER A 283 -6.12 4.62 -17.69
N SER A 284 -6.15 5.81 -17.09
CA SER A 284 -7.26 6.27 -16.23
C SER A 284 -8.57 6.41 -17.01
N ASN A 285 -8.52 6.98 -18.22
CA ASN A 285 -9.69 7.06 -19.11
C ASN A 285 -10.16 5.67 -19.53
N PHE A 286 -9.24 4.76 -19.84
CA PHE A 286 -9.58 3.39 -20.17
C PHE A 286 -10.26 2.68 -18.99
N LEU A 287 -9.68 2.73 -17.79
CA LEU A 287 -10.28 2.16 -16.59
C LEU A 287 -11.65 2.76 -16.29
N SER A 288 -11.79 4.08 -16.41
CA SER A 288 -13.06 4.78 -16.23
C SER A 288 -14.15 4.28 -17.19
N ARG A 289 -13.81 4.07 -18.47
CA ARG A 289 -14.74 3.49 -19.46
C ARG A 289 -15.14 2.07 -19.09
N GLN A 290 -14.18 1.22 -18.70
CA GLN A 290 -14.48 -0.16 -18.30
C GLN A 290 -15.38 -0.20 -17.06
N ILE A 291 -15.09 0.61 -16.03
CA ILE A 291 -15.93 0.69 -14.83
C ILE A 291 -17.34 1.18 -15.18
N ASN A 292 -17.49 2.21 -16.02
CA ASN A 292 -18.81 2.70 -16.44
C ASN A 292 -19.59 1.64 -17.24
N TYR A 293 -18.90 0.87 -18.10
CA TYR A 293 -19.53 -0.26 -18.78
C TYR A 293 -20.05 -1.29 -17.77
N GLN A 294 -19.23 -1.66 -16.78
CA GLN A 294 -19.67 -2.59 -15.73
C GLN A 294 -20.87 -2.04 -14.95
N LEU A 295 -20.84 -0.77 -14.54
CA LEU A 295 -21.93 -0.12 -13.82
C LEU A 295 -23.24 -0.11 -14.64
N ASN A 296 -23.19 0.31 -15.91
CA ASN A 296 -24.37 0.43 -16.78
C ASN A 296 -24.98 -0.92 -17.17
N ASN A 297 -24.22 -2.01 -17.05
CA ASN A 297 -24.65 -3.37 -17.39
C ASN A 297 -24.81 -4.27 -16.17
N ARG A 298 -24.89 -3.70 -14.95
CA ARG A 298 -25.08 -4.43 -13.68
C ARG A 298 -23.96 -5.44 -13.35
N PHE A 299 -22.71 -5.03 -13.59
CA PHE A 299 -21.48 -5.74 -13.26
C PHE A 299 -21.44 -7.19 -13.80
N PRO A 300 -21.53 -7.41 -15.12
CA PRO A 300 -21.46 -8.75 -15.70
C PRO A 300 -20.18 -9.50 -15.28
N ILE A 301 -19.07 -8.79 -15.02
CA ILE A 301 -17.79 -9.37 -14.59
C ILE A 301 -17.85 -10.07 -13.22
N PHE A 302 -18.91 -9.87 -12.43
CA PHE A 302 -19.09 -10.58 -11.17
C PHE A 302 -19.79 -11.95 -11.34
N GLN A 303 -20.26 -12.27 -12.54
CA GLN A 303 -20.90 -13.55 -12.88
C GLN A 303 -19.94 -14.53 -13.57
N GLU A 304 -18.73 -14.06 -13.88
CA GLU A 304 -17.63 -14.84 -14.45
C GLU A 304 -16.73 -15.40 -13.36
#